data_AF-A0A401TEH7-F1
#
_entry.id   AF-A0A401TEH7-F1
#
_cell.length_a   1.000
_cell.length_b   1.000
_cell.length_c   1.000
_cell.angle_alpha   90.00
_cell.angle_beta   90.00
_cell.angle_gamma   90.00
#
_symmetry.space_group_name_H-M   'P 1'
#
loop_
_entity.id
_entity.type
_entity.pdbx_description
1 polymer ?
#
loop_
_entity_poly.entity_id
_entity_poly.type
_entity_poly.pdbx_seq_one_letter_code
_entity_poly.pdbx_strand_id
1 'polypeptide(L)'
;MHVVVYVAARREDQALTILAPSRDITVNAGESACFECEIQAPPDVDVDWLTNEKLVQPALLNCKMHFDGKRCKLLLNSVHEDDTGVYTCKLSTAK
;
A
#
# COMPACT_ATOMS: atom_id res chain seq x y z
N MET A 1 -14.56 -4.46 -16.85
CA MET A 1 -13.18 -3.95 -16.97
C MET A 1 -12.32 -4.60 -15.91
N HIS A 2 -11.05 -4.85 -16.21
CA HIS A 2 -10.06 -5.32 -15.23
C HIS A 2 -9.25 -4.12 -14.74
N VAL A 3 -9.13 -3.95 -13.42
CA VAL A 3 -8.32 -2.92 -12.77
C VAL A 3 -7.00 -3.57 -12.38
N VAL A 4 -5.88 -3.03 -12.87
CA VAL A 4 -4.53 -3.52 -12.55
C VAL A 4 -3.91 -2.59 -11.54
N VAL A 5 -3.51 -3.14 -10.40
CA VAL A 5 -2.93 -2.36 -9.33
C VAL A 5 -1.58 -2.92 -8.95
N TYR A 6 -0.59 -2.03 -8.88
CA TYR A 6 0.79 -2.35 -8.55
C TYR A 6 1.07 -1.86 -7.15
N VAL A 7 1.82 -2.64 -6.37
CA VAL A 7 2.36 -2.13 -5.11
C VAL A 7 3.87 -2.11 -5.13
N ALA A 8 4.40 -0.92 -4.88
CA ALA A 8 5.81 -0.66 -4.67
C ALA A 8 6.04 -0.34 -3.20
N ALA A 9 7.23 -0.62 -2.68
CA ALA A 9 7.65 -0.09 -1.40
C ALA A 9 8.90 0.76 -1.61
N ARG A 10 8.89 2.00 -1.10
CA ARG A 10 10.04 2.92 -1.19
C ARG A 10 10.64 3.12 0.21
N ARG A 11 11.96 3.03 0.30
CA ARG A 11 12.72 3.29 1.53
C ARG A 11 13.25 4.72 1.50
N GLU A 12 12.96 5.51 2.52
CA GLU A 12 13.56 6.85 2.70
C GLU A 12 14.74 6.85 3.70
N ASP A 13 14.90 5.81 4.51
CA ASP A 13 16.03 5.65 5.44
C ASP A 13 16.61 4.22 5.44
N GLN A 14 17.92 4.10 5.65
CA GLN A 14 18.79 2.96 5.27
C GLN A 14 18.53 1.64 6.05
N ALA A 15 17.60 1.62 7.02
CA ALA A 15 17.38 0.47 7.92
C ALA A 15 16.19 -0.45 7.57
N LEU A 16 15.33 -0.08 6.62
CA LEU A 16 14.12 -0.85 6.30
C LEU A 16 14.45 -1.97 5.32
N THR A 17 13.95 -3.20 5.49
CA THR A 17 14.11 -4.25 4.46
C THR A 17 12.76 -4.76 3.97
N ILE A 18 12.51 -4.65 2.67
CA ILE A 18 11.34 -5.25 2.03
C ILE A 18 11.63 -6.74 1.89
N LEU A 19 10.88 -7.58 2.61
CA LEU A 19 11.08 -9.03 2.64
C LEU A 19 10.34 -9.71 1.48
N ALA A 20 9.15 -9.21 1.16
CA ALA A 20 8.35 -9.68 0.04
C ALA A 20 7.69 -8.49 -0.66
N PRO A 21 8.09 -8.16 -1.91
CA PRO A 21 7.32 -7.23 -2.70
C PRO A 21 5.94 -7.84 -2.97
N SER A 22 4.92 -7.06 -2.73
CA SER A 22 3.55 -7.31 -3.17
C SER A 22 3.51 -7.58 -4.68
N ARG A 23 2.71 -8.57 -5.07
CA ARG A 23 2.49 -8.95 -6.47
C ARG A 23 1.44 -8.05 -7.12
N ASP A 24 1.51 -7.96 -8.44
CA ASP A 24 0.45 -7.38 -9.25
C ASP A 24 -0.85 -8.13 -9.00
N ILE A 25 -1.94 -7.40 -8.74
CA ILE A 25 -3.26 -8.00 -8.65
C ILE A 25 -4.15 -7.41 -9.73
N THR A 26 -4.97 -8.28 -10.32
CA THR A 26 -6.02 -7.90 -11.25
C THR A 26 -7.35 -8.22 -10.60
N VAL A 27 -8.19 -7.20 -10.45
CA VAL A 27 -9.51 -7.30 -9.83
C VAL A 27 -10.55 -6.69 -10.75
N ASN A 28 -11.80 -7.14 -10.65
CA ASN A 28 -12.88 -6.54 -11.42
C ASN A 28 -13.38 -5.27 -10.75
N ALA A 29 -13.83 -4.31 -11.57
CA ALA A 29 -14.48 -3.11 -11.05
C ALA A 29 -15.66 -3.48 -10.12
N GLY A 30 -15.73 -2.82 -8.96
CA GLY A 30 -16.70 -3.09 -7.91
C GLY A 30 -16.23 -4.08 -6.83
N GLU A 31 -15.21 -4.91 -7.11
CA GLU A 31 -14.68 -5.87 -6.14
C GLU A 31 -13.71 -5.24 -5.13
N SER A 32 -13.39 -5.96 -4.06
CA SER A 32 -12.37 -5.52 -3.10
C SER A 32 -10.98 -6.01 -3.52
N ALA A 33 -9.97 -5.17 -3.32
CA ALA A 33 -8.57 -5.48 -3.57
C ALA A 33 -7.78 -5.40 -2.26
N CYS A 34 -7.00 -6.44 -1.95
CA CYS A 34 -6.14 -6.47 -0.77
C CYS A 34 -4.68 -6.53 -1.19
N PHE A 35 -3.91 -5.56 -0.72
CA PHE A 35 -2.48 -5.48 -0.90
C PHE A 35 -1.77 -5.75 0.41
N GLU A 36 -0.65 -6.44 0.31
CA GLU A 36 0.12 -6.81 1.46
C GLU A 36 1.59 -6.87 1.10
N CYS A 37 2.42 -6.26 1.93
CA CYS A 37 3.86 -6.40 1.85
C CYS A 37 4.43 -6.73 3.23
N GLU A 38 5.41 -7.62 3.25
CA GLU A 38 6.19 -7.88 4.45
C GLU A 38 7.44 -7.02 4.42
N ILE A 39 7.66 -6.33 5.52
CA ILE A 39 8.79 -5.46 5.76
C ILE A 39 9.42 -5.79 7.11
N GLN A 40 10.72 -5.55 7.22
CA GLN A 40 11.41 -5.50 8.49
C GLN A 40 11.63 -4.02 8.81
N ALA A 41 10.90 -3.53 9.80
CA ALA A 41 10.99 -2.16 10.26
C ALA A 41 11.30 -2.09 11.76
N PRO A 42 12.01 -1.03 12.21
CA PRO A 42 12.17 -0.75 13.63
C PRO A 42 10.80 -0.42 14.28
N PRO A 43 10.71 -0.48 15.62
CA PRO A 43 9.46 -0.25 16.34
C PRO A 43 8.89 1.17 16.17
N ASP A 44 9.74 2.15 15.87
CA ASP A 44 9.37 3.57 15.73
C ASP A 44 9.21 3.98 14.25
N VAL A 45 8.37 3.26 13.50
CA VAL A 45 8.03 3.63 12.12
C VAL A 45 6.55 3.88 11.93
N ASP A 46 6.27 4.86 11.07
CA ASP A 46 4.97 5.13 10.49
C ASP A 46 4.91 4.59 9.06
N VAL A 47 3.70 4.17 8.67
CA VAL A 47 3.40 3.63 7.34
C VAL A 47 2.38 4.51 6.66
N ASP A 48 2.80 5.12 5.56
CA ASP A 48 1.95 5.85 4.63
C ASP A 48 1.79 5.08 3.33
N TRP A 49 0.63 5.22 2.72
CA TRP A 49 0.39 4.74 1.35
C TRP A 49 0.28 5.93 0.42
N LEU A 50 0.97 5.88 -0.71
CA LEU A 50 0.84 6.87 -1.77
C LEU A 50 0.25 6.23 -3.02
N THR A 51 -0.54 6.96 -3.78
CA THR A 51 -0.94 6.62 -5.15
C THR A 51 -0.55 7.78 -6.05
N ASN A 52 0.16 7.50 -7.16
CA ASN A 52 0.66 8.53 -8.07
C ASN A 52 1.40 9.68 -7.33
N GLU A 53 2.27 9.31 -6.38
CA GLU A 53 3.04 10.22 -5.53
C GLU A 53 2.22 11.12 -4.57
N LYS A 54 0.92 10.87 -4.44
CA LYS A 54 0.02 11.58 -3.50
C LYS A 54 -0.38 10.65 -2.37
N LEU A 55 -0.51 11.18 -1.15
CA LEU A 55 -1.00 10.40 -0.01
C LEU A 55 -2.40 9.83 -0.30
N VAL A 56 -2.55 8.53 -0.03
CA VAL A 56 -3.83 7.84 -0.09
C VAL A 56 -4.71 8.37 1.04
N GLN A 57 -5.92 8.77 0.67
CA GLN A 57 -6.93 9.23 1.63
C GLN A 57 -8.00 8.14 1.78
N PRO A 58 -8.12 7.50 2.97
CA PRO A 58 -9.11 6.44 3.23
C PRO A 58 -10.53 6.78 2.82
N ALA A 59 -10.95 8.02 3.06
CA ALA A 59 -12.31 8.48 2.79
C ALA A 59 -12.58 8.63 1.28
N LEU A 60 -11.60 9.10 0.50
CA LEU A 60 -11.75 9.26 -0.95
C LEU A 60 -11.67 7.92 -1.68
N LEU A 61 -10.74 7.07 -1.25
CA LEU A 61 -10.46 5.80 -1.90
C LEU A 61 -11.27 4.62 -1.34
N ASN A 62 -12.12 4.89 -0.33
CA ASN A 62 -12.86 3.88 0.41
C ASN A 62 -11.96 2.68 0.80
N CYS A 63 -10.86 2.97 1.49
CA CYS A 63 -9.84 1.99 1.82
C CYS A 63 -9.53 1.91 3.32
N LYS A 64 -8.90 0.81 3.72
CA LYS A 64 -8.41 0.57 5.08
C LYS A 64 -6.93 0.24 5.05
N MET A 65 -6.17 0.84 5.95
CA MET A 65 -4.74 0.57 6.11
C MET A 65 -4.51 -0.12 7.44
N HIS A 66 -3.58 -1.09 7.47
CA HIS A 66 -3.18 -1.78 8.68
C HIS A 66 -1.68 -2.01 8.69
N PHE A 67 -1.05 -1.85 9.84
CA PHE A 67 0.35 -2.16 10.05
C PHE A 67 0.55 -2.79 11.43
N ASP A 68 1.28 -3.89 11.47
CA ASP A 68 1.56 -4.67 12.69
C ASP A 68 3.04 -4.68 13.10
N GLY A 69 3.87 -3.82 12.49
CA GLY A 69 5.32 -3.79 12.70
C GLY A 69 6.12 -4.63 11.69
N LYS A 70 5.49 -5.63 11.07
CA LYS A 70 6.13 -6.52 10.08
C LYS A 70 5.39 -6.53 8.74
N ARG A 71 4.09 -6.29 8.75
CA ARG A 71 3.22 -6.48 7.59
C ARG A 71 2.35 -5.26 7.42
N CYS A 72 2.48 -4.62 6.26
CA CYS A 72 1.64 -3.52 5.85
C CYS A 72 0.53 -4.06 4.96
N LYS A 73 -0.72 -3.68 5.23
CA LYS A 73 -1.88 -4.03 4.41
C LYS A 73 -2.63 -2.79 3.97
N LEU A 74 -3.06 -2.78 2.72
CA LEU A 74 -4.00 -1.82 2.17
C LEU A 74 -5.18 -2.60 1.56
N LEU A 75 -6.38 -2.34 2.06
CA LEU A 75 -7.62 -2.95 1.58
C LEU A 75 -8.48 -1.89 0.90
N LEU A 76 -8.67 -1.99 -0.41
CA LEU A 76 -9.67 -1.25 -1.17
C LEU A 76 -11.00 -1.99 -1.05
N ASN A 77 -12.04 -1.35 -0.53
CA ASN A 77 -13.34 -2.02 -0.38
C ASN A 77 -14.06 -2.16 -1.73
N SER A 78 -13.85 -1.22 -2.66
CA SER A 78 -14.42 -1.27 -4.00
C SER A 78 -13.47 -0.56 -4.98
N VAL A 79 -12.92 -1.30 -5.94
CA VAL A 79 -12.06 -0.75 -6.99
C VAL A 79 -12.84 -0.23 -8.20
N HIS A 80 -12.40 0.91 -8.72
CA HIS A 80 -12.91 1.56 -9.92
C HIS A 80 -11.78 1.73 -10.95
N GLU A 81 -12.12 2.12 -12.19
CA GLU A 81 -11.10 2.35 -13.23
C GLU A 81 -10.08 3.42 -12.81
N ASP A 82 -10.53 4.49 -12.14
CA ASP A 82 -9.67 5.54 -11.60
C ASP A 82 -8.72 5.08 -10.47
N ASP A 83 -9.00 3.92 -9.86
CA ASP A 83 -8.13 3.32 -8.82
C ASP A 83 -6.96 2.54 -9.43
N THR A 84 -6.92 2.40 -10.76
CA THR A 84 -5.79 1.78 -11.48
C THR A 84 -4.53 2.62 -11.27
N GLY A 85 -3.45 2.00 -10.80
CA GLY A 85 -2.19 2.71 -10.61
C GLY A 85 -1.17 2.00 -9.75
N VAL A 86 -0.13 2.75 -9.37
CA VAL A 86 0.94 2.29 -8.49
C VAL A 86 0.72 2.84 -7.09
N TYR A 87 0.51 1.93 -6.15
CA TYR A 87 0.41 2.19 -4.73
C TYR A 87 1.77 1.98 -4.08
N THR A 88 2.33 3.03 -3.49
CA THR A 88 3.62 2.99 -2.85
C THR A 88 3.44 2.94 -1.34
N CYS A 89 3.85 1.85 -0.71
CA CYS A 89 4.06 1.82 0.73
C CYS A 89 5.33 2.63 1.06
N LYS A 90 5.15 3.75 1.75
CA LYS A 90 6.21 4.61 2.26
C LYS A 90 6.32 4.40 3.77
N LEU A 91 7.56 4.29 4.20
CA LEU A 91 7.93 4.08 5.58
C LEU A 91 8.74 5.29 6.04
N SER A 92 8.32 5.91 7.12
CA SER A 92 9.04 7.00 7.77
C SER A 92 9.32 6.63 9.22
N THR A 93 10.54 6.85 9.69
CA THR A 93 10.82 6.80 11.13
C THR A 93 10.04 7.91 11.84
N ALA A 94 9.30 7.55 12.89
CA ALA A 94 8.71 8.52 13.80
C ALA A 94 9.84 9.38 14.39
N LYS A 95 9.63 10.70 14.42
CA LYS A 95 10.65 11.68 14.79
C LYS A 95 10.77 11.85 16.30
#